data_AF-A0A7V5J3N3-F1
#
_entry.id   AF-A0A7V5J3N3-F1
#
_cell.length_a   1.000
_cell.length_b   1.000
_cell.length_c   1.000
_cell.angle_alpha   90.00
_cell.angle_beta   90.00
_cell.angle_gamma   90.00
#
_symmetry.space_group_name_H-M   'P 1'
#
loop_
_entity.id
_entity.type
_entity.pdbx_description
1 polymer ?
#
loop_
_entity_poly.entity_id
_entity_poly.type
_entity_poly.pdbx_seq_one_letter_code
_entity_poly.pdbx_strand_id
1 'polypeptide(L)'
;MGINIAVFVLPFIGVDGEAWYEFGVNFGPYVVLRDELWRLFTSMFMHADGIHLAMNMLALYLLGQSVEPLFPKAIYLVLYLIAGLFGGLVSIYFHPTTPGLGASGAIFG
;
A
#
# COMPACT_ATOMS: atom_id res chain seq x y z
N MET A 1 -0.24 -10.65 -2.47
CA MET A 1 -1.69 -10.70 -2.80
C MET A 1 -2.58 -10.95 -1.59
N GLY A 2 -2.49 -12.10 -0.91
CA GLY A 2 -3.43 -12.48 0.18
C GLY A 2 -3.65 -11.41 1.26
N ILE A 3 -2.60 -10.75 1.75
CA ILE A 3 -2.71 -9.68 2.75
C ILE A 3 -3.52 -8.46 2.25
N ASN A 4 -3.42 -8.08 0.98
CA ASN A 4 -4.17 -6.94 0.43
C ASN A 4 -5.66 -7.25 0.37
N ILE A 5 -6.01 -8.48 -0.02
CA ILE A 5 -7.40 -8.95 -0.05
C ILE A 5 -7.96 -9.01 1.36
N ALA A 6 -7.19 -9.56 2.32
CA ALA A 6 -7.60 -9.62 3.72
C ALA A 6 -7.86 -8.22 4.28
N VAL A 7 -6.90 -7.29 4.14
CA VAL A 7 -7.03 -5.91 4.62
C VAL A 7 -8.21 -5.18 3.97
N PHE A 8 -8.48 -5.42 2.69
CA PHE A 8 -9.65 -4.84 2.02
C PHE A 8 -10.99 -5.39 2.52
N VAL A 9 -11.06 -6.68 2.90
CA VAL A 9 -12.31 -7.31 3.35
C VAL A 9 -12.61 -7.03 4.84
N LEU A 10 -11.60 -6.78 5.67
CA LEU A 10 -11.75 -6.52 7.11
C LEU A 10 -12.81 -5.44 7.47
N PRO A 11 -12.90 -4.30 6.78
CA PRO A 11 -13.98 -3.33 6.98
C PRO A 11 -15.39 -3.92 6.84
N PHE A 12 -15.62 -4.71 5.79
CA PHE A 12 -16.94 -5.26 5.48
C PHE A 12 -17.48 -6.29 6.50
N ILE A 13 -16.68 -6.69 7.48
CA ILE A 13 -17.05 -7.67 8.51
C ILE A 13 -17.15 -7.07 9.93
N GLY A 14 -17.17 -5.73 10.07
CA GLY A 14 -17.45 -5.09 11.36
C GLY A 14 -16.69 -3.79 11.65
N VAL A 15 -16.16 -3.13 10.63
CA VAL A 15 -15.36 -1.90 10.74
C VAL A 15 -15.81 -0.92 9.65
N ASP A 16 -16.17 0.32 10.01
CA ASP A 16 -16.74 1.28 9.05
C ASP A 16 -15.85 1.50 7.80
N GLY A 17 -16.46 1.38 6.62
CA GLY A 17 -15.78 1.27 5.31
C GLY A 17 -15.06 2.52 4.81
N GLU A 18 -15.28 3.68 5.44
CA GLU A 18 -14.66 4.96 5.06
C GLU A 18 -13.62 5.47 6.09
N ALA A 19 -13.26 4.69 7.09
CA ALA A 19 -12.35 5.09 8.16
C ALA A 19 -10.85 5.06 7.75
N TRP A 20 -10.50 5.37 6.50
CA TRP A 20 -9.11 5.25 6.01
C TRP A 20 -8.10 6.06 6.84
N TYR A 21 -8.54 7.20 7.37
CA TYR A 21 -7.74 8.04 8.27
C TYR A 21 -7.43 7.39 9.61
N GLU A 22 -8.32 6.55 10.13
CA GLU A 22 -8.12 5.79 11.36
C GLU A 22 -7.22 4.56 11.11
N PHE A 23 -7.41 3.90 9.96
CA PHE A 23 -6.75 2.64 9.64
C PHE A 23 -5.33 2.75 9.09
N GLY A 24 -4.92 3.94 8.64
CA GLY A 24 -3.51 4.17 8.29
C GLY A 24 -3.26 4.63 6.87
N VAL A 25 -4.18 5.39 6.28
CA VAL A 25 -3.91 6.10 5.01
C VAL A 25 -2.64 6.94 5.11
N ASN A 26 -1.88 6.98 4.03
CA ASN A 26 -0.68 7.80 3.92
C ASN A 26 -1.09 9.26 3.73
N PHE A 27 -0.98 10.05 4.79
CA PHE A 27 -1.35 11.45 4.81
C PHE A 27 -0.24 12.26 5.49
N GLY A 28 0.39 13.17 4.74
CA GLY A 28 1.60 13.88 5.15
C GLY A 28 1.50 14.54 6.53
N PRO A 29 0.42 15.27 6.86
CA PRO A 29 0.25 15.84 8.20
C PRO A 29 0.27 14.81 9.33
N TYR A 30 -0.25 13.59 9.12
CA TYR A 30 -0.22 12.57 10.17
C TYR A 30 1.15 11.91 10.26
N VAL A 31 1.76 11.60 9.12
CA VAL A 31 3.09 10.99 9.07
C VAL A 31 4.15 11.91 9.69
N VAL A 32 4.11 13.21 9.38
CA VAL A 32 5.17 14.16 9.74
C VAL A 32 4.89 14.92 11.03
N LEU A 33 3.64 15.37 11.27
CA LEU A 33 3.34 16.22 12.45
C LEU A 33 2.91 15.40 13.67
N ARG A 34 2.56 14.13 13.49
CA ARG A 34 2.14 13.22 14.57
C ARG A 34 3.06 12.02 14.74
N ASP A 35 4.17 11.98 13.99
CA ASP A 35 5.14 10.88 13.99
C ASP A 35 4.52 9.49 13.70
N GLU A 36 3.43 9.44 12.93
CA GLU A 36 2.71 8.21 12.60
C GLU A 36 3.33 7.48 11.40
N LEU A 37 4.63 7.17 11.48
CA LEU A 37 5.42 6.53 10.40
C LEU A 37 4.88 5.16 9.97
N TRP A 38 4.17 4.47 10.85
CA TRP A 38 3.52 3.20 10.57
C TRP A 38 2.53 3.28 9.40
N ARG A 39 1.99 4.48 9.13
CA ARG A 39 1.08 4.74 8.00
C ARG A 39 1.69 4.46 6.65
N LEU A 40 3.00 4.71 6.49
CA LEU A 40 3.72 4.40 5.25
C LEU A 40 3.66 2.91 4.91
N PHE A 41 3.66 2.06 5.93
CA PHE A 41 3.59 0.62 5.76
C PHE A 41 2.13 0.14 5.61
N THR A 42 1.22 0.61 6.47
CA THR A 42 -0.18 0.16 6.44
C THR A 42 -0.89 0.59 5.16
N SER A 43 -0.61 1.79 4.65
CA SER A 43 -1.22 2.31 3.42
C SER A 43 -0.94 1.44 2.20
N MET A 44 0.17 0.69 2.20
CA MET A 44 0.55 -0.22 1.10
C MET A 44 -0.48 -1.33 0.87
N PHE A 45 -1.29 -1.65 1.88
CA PHE A 45 -2.25 -2.77 1.83
C PHE A 45 -3.71 -2.33 1.76
N MET A 46 -3.97 -1.03 1.95
CA MET A 46 -5.30 -0.44 1.90
C MET A 46 -5.72 -0.12 0.47
N HIS A 47 -7.01 -0.28 0.15
CA HIS A 47 -7.55 0.01 -1.19
C HIS A 47 -8.88 0.76 -1.05
N ALA A 48 -9.11 1.75 -1.91
CA ALA A 48 -10.27 2.65 -1.83
C ALA A 48 -11.57 1.94 -2.23
N ASP A 49 -11.47 1.04 -3.21
CA ASP A 49 -12.59 0.33 -3.79
C ASP A 49 -12.13 -0.99 -4.42
N GLY A 50 -13.09 -1.80 -4.84
CA GLY A 50 -12.82 -3.13 -5.40
C GLY A 50 -12.10 -3.09 -6.75
N ILE A 51 -12.31 -2.05 -7.57
CA ILE A 51 -11.60 -1.90 -8.85
C ILE A 51 -10.14 -1.55 -8.58
N HIS A 52 -9.88 -0.62 -7.66
CA HIS A 52 -8.52 -0.28 -7.25
C HIS A 52 -7.76 -1.52 -6.71
N LEU A 53 -8.40 -2.34 -5.86
CA LEU A 53 -7.82 -3.62 -5.42
C LEU A 53 -7.55 -4.55 -6.62
N ALA A 54 -8.54 -4.77 -7.47
CA ALA A 54 -8.43 -5.69 -8.60
C ALA A 54 -7.28 -5.31 -9.54
N MET A 55 -7.13 -4.02 -9.85
CA MET A 55 -6.06 -3.52 -10.71
C MET A 55 -4.68 -3.71 -10.08
N ASN A 56 -4.52 -3.46 -8.78
CA ASN A 56 -3.25 -3.69 -8.10
C ASN A 56 -2.92 -5.18 -8.01
N MET A 57 -3.91 -6.05 -7.77
CA MET A 57 -3.67 -7.50 -7.73
C MET A 57 -3.35 -8.06 -9.11
N LEU A 58 -3.99 -7.54 -10.16
CA LEU A 58 -3.65 -7.88 -11.54
C LEU A 58 -2.22 -7.43 -11.88
N ALA A 59 -1.86 -6.20 -11.56
CA ALA A 59 -0.51 -5.69 -11.78
C ALA A 59 0.55 -6.50 -11.00
N LEU A 60 0.29 -6.78 -9.73
CA LEU A 60 1.17 -7.60 -8.90
C LEU A 60 1.32 -9.02 -9.45
N TYR A 61 0.24 -9.61 -9.97
CA TYR A 61 0.30 -10.94 -10.58
C TYR A 61 1.13 -10.92 -11.87
N LEU A 62 0.84 -10.02 -12.81
CA LEU A 62 1.51 -9.98 -14.11
C LEU A 62 3.00 -9.60 -14.00
N LEU A 63 3.30 -8.55 -13.22
CA LEU A 63 4.68 -8.11 -13.01
C LEU A 63 5.43 -9.06 -12.08
N GLY A 64 4.77 -9.57 -11.04
CA GLY A 64 5.33 -10.58 -10.13
C GLY A 64 5.74 -11.85 -10.87
N GLN A 65 4.93 -12.36 -11.81
CA GLN A 65 5.32 -13.51 -12.63
C GLN A 65 6.59 -13.28 -13.45
N SER A 66 6.86 -12.04 -13.84
CA SER A 66 8.04 -11.68 -14.63
C SER A 66 9.27 -11.43 -13.78
N VAL A 67 9.09 -10.88 -12.56
CA VAL A 67 10.17 -10.41 -11.69
C VAL A 67 10.53 -11.40 -10.58
N GLU A 68 9.55 -12.08 -9.97
CA GLU A 68 9.77 -13.03 -8.86
C GLU A 68 10.81 -14.12 -9.21
N PRO A 69 10.83 -14.72 -10.41
CA PRO A 69 11.84 -15.74 -10.75
C PRO A 69 13.28 -15.21 -10.84
N LEU A 70 13.47 -13.88 -10.93
CA LEU A 70 14.79 -13.26 -11.05
C LEU A 70 15.51 -13.14 -9.70
N PHE A 71 14.78 -13.29 -8.58
CA PHE A 71 15.31 -13.08 -7.24
C PHE A 71 14.91 -14.19 -6.27
N PRO A 72 15.70 -14.44 -5.22
CA PRO A 72 15.22 -15.22 -4.09
C PRO A 72 13.97 -14.57 -3.49
N LYS A 73 12.99 -15.38 -3.07
CA LYS A 73 11.70 -14.90 -2.54
C LYS A 73 11.83 -13.86 -1.43
N ALA A 74 12.80 -14.03 -0.53
CA ALA A 74 13.06 -13.07 0.54
C ALA A 74 13.52 -11.71 0.01
N ILE A 75 14.35 -11.69 -1.04
CA ILE A 75 14.83 -10.45 -1.67
C ILE A 75 13.70 -9.78 -2.44
N TYR A 76 12.89 -10.54 -3.18
CA TYR A 76 11.69 -10.01 -3.84
C TYR A 76 10.75 -9.30 -2.85
N LEU A 77 10.51 -9.92 -1.67
CA LEU A 77 9.71 -9.30 -0.61
C LEU A 77 10.37 -8.02 -0.08
N VAL A 78 11.67 -8.02 0.18
CA VAL A 78 12.39 -6.83 0.66
C VAL A 78 12.32 -5.70 -0.36
N LEU A 79 12.52 -5.99 -1.65
CA LEU A 79 12.42 -5.01 -2.73
C LEU A 79 11.02 -4.39 -2.77
N TYR A 80 9.97 -5.22 -2.72
CA TYR A 80 8.58 -4.75 -2.65
C TYR A 80 8.34 -3.82 -1.45
N LEU A 81 8.82 -4.20 -0.26
CA LEU A 81 8.65 -3.40 0.95
C LEU A 81 9.40 -2.06 0.87
N ILE A 82 10.64 -2.06 0.41
CA ILE A 82 11.44 -0.85 0.26
C ILE A 82 10.80 0.08 -0.79
N ALA A 83 10.44 -0.46 -1.97
CA ALA A 83 9.77 0.30 -3.02
C ALA A 83 8.48 0.96 -2.52
N GLY A 84 7.65 0.22 -1.77
CA GLY A 84 6.42 0.75 -1.18
C GLY A 84 6.66 1.88 -0.18
N LEU A 85 7.60 1.69 0.75
CA LEU A 85 7.94 2.70 1.75
C LEU A 85 8.50 3.98 1.10
N PHE A 86 9.42 3.84 0.14
CA PHE A 86 9.96 4.98 -0.59
C PHE A 86 8.91 5.65 -1.46
N GLY A 87 8.04 4.88 -2.13
CA GLY A 87 6.89 5.42 -2.88
C GLY A 87 5.95 6.23 -1.98
N GLY A 88 5.69 5.74 -0.76
CA GLY A 88 4.92 6.47 0.25
C GLY A 88 5.58 7.77 0.69
N LEU A 89 6.90 7.77 0.92
CA LEU A 89 7.69 8.95 1.27
C LEU A 89 7.71 10.00 0.13
N VAL A 90 7.94 9.55 -1.10
CA VAL A 90 7.90 10.41 -2.29
C VAL A 90 6.50 11.00 -2.48
N SER A 91 5.45 10.19 -2.25
CA SER A 91 4.06 10.65 -2.33
C SER A 91 3.76 11.76 -1.34
N ILE A 92 4.15 11.65 -0.06
CA ILE A 92 3.92 12.73 0.91
C ILE A 92 4.81 13.96 0.66
N TYR A 93 5.98 13.78 0.04
CA TYR A 93 6.85 14.90 -0.29
C TYR A 93 6.25 15.77 -1.39
N PHE A 94 5.73 15.16 -2.46
CA PHE A 94 5.13 15.90 -3.59
C PHE A 94 3.66 16.27 -3.36
N HIS A 95 2.91 15.44 -2.63
CA HIS A 95 1.47 15.58 -2.41
C HIS A 95 1.11 15.40 -0.93
N PRO A 96 1.61 16.26 -0.02
CA PRO A 96 1.47 16.06 1.43
C PRO A 96 0.02 16.00 1.91
N THR A 97 -0.90 16.70 1.26
CA THR A 97 -2.31 16.78 1.66
C THR A 97 -3.23 15.88 0.85
N THR A 98 -2.69 15.02 -0.01
CA THR A 98 -3.48 14.05 -0.77
C THR A 98 -3.37 12.69 -0.09
N PRO A 99 -4.48 12.09 0.38
CA PRO A 99 -4.45 10.77 0.98
C PRO A 99 -4.01 9.72 -0.05
N GLY A 100 -2.95 8.99 0.28
CA GLY A 100 -2.42 7.88 -0.52
C GLY A 100 -2.68 6.53 0.13
N LEU A 101 -3.13 5.57 -0.66
CA LEU A 101 -3.29 4.17 -0.26
C LEU A 101 -3.19 3.28 -1.50
N GLY A 102 -2.77 2.04 -1.32
CA GLY A 102 -2.65 1.05 -2.39
C GLY A 102 -1.25 0.44 -2.49
N ALA A 103 -1.21 -0.74 -3.08
CA ALA A 103 0.03 -1.49 -3.31
C ALA A 103 0.87 -0.95 -4.47
N SER A 104 0.35 -0.01 -5.27
CA SER A 104 0.94 0.45 -6.53
C SER A 104 2.35 1.01 -6.37
N GLY A 105 2.64 1.78 -5.31
CA GLY A 105 3.98 2.29 -5.03
C GLY A 105 5.03 1.18 -4.86
N ALA A 106 4.63 0.03 -4.31
CA ALA A 106 5.49 -1.14 -4.15
C ALA A 106 5.61 -1.98 -5.43
N ILE A 107 4.64 -1.88 -6.33
CA ILE A 107 4.59 -2.65 -7.59
C ILE A 107 5.41 -1.96 -8.69
N PHE A 108 5.40 -0.63 -8.73
CA PHE A 108 6.01 0.17 -9.81
C PHE A 108 7.32 0.86 -9.44
N GLY A 109 7.76 0.79 -8.17
CA GLY A 109 9.06 1.30 -7.72
C GLY A 109 10.17 0.28 -7.91
#